data_AF-A0A4E0QUA8-F1
#
_entry.id   AF-A0A4E0QUA8-F1
#
_cell.length_a   1.000
_cell.length_b   1.000
_cell.length_c   1.000
_cell.angle_alpha   90.00
_cell.angle_beta   90.00
_cell.angle_gamma   90.00
#
_symmetry.space_group_name_H-M   'P 1'
#
loop_
_entity.id
_entity.type
_entity.pdbx_description
1 polymer ?
#
loop_
_entity_poly.entity_id
_entity_poly.type
_entity_poly.pdbx_seq_one_letter_code
_entity_poly.pdbx_strand_id
1 'polypeptide(L)'
;MAEDRLINLLSPAKAQTEVFKWIRSKKGEIWDENSEIVDIIHFIREDVKELRQNRELMEALKTVDRGSFDAVKFLCDQYNSAIRKLWDEWANSGAEPSFLNQRASKPHVQFILLQCYNRAVAEPDKLNQYPPFSPQVYGETSFELISQMIETVTISPDDSFIDLGSGVGQVVLQVAACSDAKFCVGIEKAEYPSACAASLDKEFRRWMSFYGKSYRPYVVSLQWF
;
A
#
# COMPACT_ATOMS: atom_id res chain seq x y z
N MET A 1 6.13 26.94 -20.40
CA MET A 1 6.44 25.69 -19.67
C MET A 1 5.14 25.25 -19.02
N ALA A 2 4.71 23.99 -19.20
CA ALA A 2 3.51 23.52 -18.54
C ALA A 2 3.79 23.39 -17.04
N GLU A 3 3.01 24.05 -16.19
CA GLU A 3 3.10 23.86 -14.74
C GLU A 3 2.90 22.37 -14.41
N ASP A 4 3.78 21.83 -13.57
CA ASP A 4 3.63 20.48 -13.06
C ASP A 4 2.37 20.42 -12.19
N ARG A 5 1.42 19.59 -12.61
CA ARG A 5 0.18 19.34 -11.88
C ARG A 5 0.49 18.38 -10.72
N LEU A 6 0.66 18.93 -9.53
CA LEU A 6 0.97 18.18 -8.32
C LEU A 6 -0.25 18.09 -7.40
N ILE A 7 -0.42 16.93 -6.76
CA ILE A 7 -1.44 16.69 -5.74
C ILE A 7 -0.74 16.24 -4.46
N ASN A 8 -1.04 16.89 -3.35
CA ASN A 8 -0.49 16.57 -2.04
C ASN A 8 -1.53 15.84 -1.20
N LEU A 9 -1.09 14.82 -0.47
CA LEU A 9 -1.96 14.06 0.43
C LEU A 9 -1.29 13.91 1.80
N LEU A 10 -1.99 14.38 2.84
CA LEU A 10 -1.52 14.28 4.21
C LEU A 10 -1.70 12.85 4.76
N SER A 11 -0.69 12.35 5.46
CA SER A 11 -0.79 11.11 6.23
C SER A 11 -1.73 11.32 7.44
N PRO A 12 -2.72 10.46 7.71
CA PRO A 12 -3.47 10.54 8.96
C PRO A 12 -2.56 10.32 10.18
N ALA A 13 -1.48 9.55 10.02
CA ALA A 13 -0.50 9.21 11.04
C ALA A 13 0.65 10.22 11.21
N LYS A 14 0.57 11.41 10.59
CA LYS A 14 1.62 12.45 10.62
C LYS A 14 2.96 12.02 10.02
N ALA A 15 2.97 10.99 9.17
CA ALA A 15 4.14 10.69 8.33
C ALA A 15 4.35 11.75 7.26
N GLN A 16 5.40 11.59 6.45
CA GLN A 16 5.71 12.49 5.34
C GLN A 16 4.51 12.64 4.39
N THR A 17 4.23 13.88 3.96
CA THR A 17 3.20 14.17 2.95
C THR A 17 3.54 13.52 1.64
N GLU A 18 2.58 12.82 1.05
CA GLU A 18 2.71 12.20 -0.26
C GLU A 18 2.43 13.21 -1.36
N VAL A 19 3.29 13.21 -2.39
CA VAL A 19 3.23 14.14 -3.52
C VAL A 19 3.10 13.34 -4.80
N PHE A 20 1.94 13.44 -5.42
CA PHE A 20 1.61 12.77 -6.67
C PHE A 20 1.79 13.72 -7.84
N LYS A 21 2.50 13.26 -8.87
CA LYS A 21 2.55 13.94 -10.16
C LYS A 21 1.37 13.46 -11.00
N TRP A 22 0.49 14.36 -11.38
CA TRP A 22 -0.67 14.02 -12.20
C TRP A 22 -0.24 13.65 -13.62
N ILE A 23 -0.61 12.45 -14.06
CA ILE A 23 -0.38 12.00 -15.43
C ILE A 23 -1.51 12.52 -16.31
N ARG A 24 -1.16 13.25 -17.38
CA ARG A 24 -2.18 13.75 -18.32
C ARG A 24 -2.78 12.59 -19.09
N SER A 25 -4.09 12.39 -18.95
CA SER A 25 -4.85 11.41 -19.72
C SER A 25 -5.57 12.06 -20.92
N LYS A 26 -5.87 11.29 -21.96
CA LYS A 26 -6.83 11.72 -22.98
C LYS A 26 -8.25 11.61 -22.42
N LYS A 27 -9.20 12.35 -23.01
CA LYS A 27 -10.61 12.30 -22.60
C LYS A 27 -11.14 10.86 -22.69
N GLY A 28 -11.53 10.27 -21.55
CA GLY A 28 -12.01 8.90 -21.44
C GLY A 28 -10.98 7.87 -20.97
N GLU A 29 -9.70 8.24 -20.84
CA GLU A 29 -8.66 7.39 -20.25
C GLU A 29 -8.54 7.69 -18.74
N ILE A 30 -8.67 6.66 -17.92
CA ILE A 30 -8.34 6.69 -16.49
C ILE A 30 -7.01 5.95 -16.33
N TRP A 31 -6.01 6.63 -15.76
CA TRP A 31 -4.74 6.00 -15.42
C TRP A 31 -4.81 5.51 -13.99
N ASP A 32 -4.38 4.27 -13.78
CA ASP A 32 -4.44 3.62 -12.46
C ASP A 32 -3.72 4.45 -11.39
N GLU A 33 -2.60 5.11 -11.72
CA GLU A 33 -1.87 5.99 -10.80
C GLU A 33 -2.68 7.22 -10.34
N ASN A 34 -3.43 7.86 -11.23
CA ASN A 34 -4.29 8.99 -10.87
C ASN A 34 -5.51 8.50 -10.05
N SER A 35 -6.01 7.32 -10.42
CA SER A 35 -7.12 6.64 -9.75
C SER A 35 -6.75 6.29 -8.30
N GLU A 36 -5.53 5.80 -8.08
CA GLU A 36 -5.00 5.35 -6.78
C GLU A 36 -5.17 6.41 -5.68
N ILE A 37 -5.01 7.71 -6.01
CA ILE A 37 -5.18 8.83 -5.07
C ILE A 37 -6.54 8.77 -4.35
N VAL A 38 -7.60 8.45 -5.08
CA VAL A 38 -8.96 8.37 -4.54
C VAL A 38 -9.12 7.12 -3.66
N ASP A 39 -8.47 6.02 -4.02
CA ASP A 39 -8.50 4.78 -3.22
C ASP A 39 -7.73 4.93 -1.90
N ILE A 40 -6.61 5.66 -1.91
CA ILE A 40 -5.88 6.00 -0.69
C ILE A 40 -6.79 6.73 0.30
N ILE A 41 -7.53 7.74 -0.17
CA ILE A 41 -8.49 8.48 0.68
C ILE A 41 -9.61 7.56 1.15
N HIS A 42 -10.09 6.65 0.30
CA HIS A 42 -11.11 5.67 0.66
C HIS A 42 -10.64 4.76 1.81
N PHE A 43 -9.46 4.15 1.70
CA PHE A 43 -8.92 3.28 2.75
C PHE A 43 -8.66 4.04 4.07
N ILE A 44 -8.12 5.25 3.99
CA ILE A 44 -7.92 6.10 5.19
C ILE A 44 -9.25 6.43 5.85
N ARG A 45 -10.29 6.75 5.06
CA ARG A 45 -11.63 6.99 5.60
C ARG A 45 -12.18 5.75 6.33
N GLU A 46 -11.93 4.57 5.81
CA GLU A 46 -12.34 3.33 6.48
C GLU A 46 -11.53 3.05 7.74
N ASP A 47 -10.25 3.41 7.80
CA ASP A 47 -9.43 3.19 8.99
C ASP A 47 -9.67 4.24 10.09
N VAL A 48 -9.89 5.50 9.72
CA VAL A 48 -10.05 6.62 10.64
C VAL A 48 -11.53 6.82 10.97
N LYS A 49 -11.92 6.43 12.18
CA LYS A 49 -13.32 6.44 12.66
C LYS A 49 -14.02 7.79 12.43
N GLU A 50 -13.34 8.89 12.69
CA GLU A 50 -13.85 10.25 12.57
C GLU A 50 -14.11 10.62 11.10
N LEU A 51 -13.22 10.23 10.18
CA LEU A 51 -13.44 10.42 8.74
C LEU A 51 -14.56 9.53 8.21
N ARG A 52 -14.72 8.32 8.74
CA ARG A 52 -15.82 7.42 8.37
C ARG A 52 -17.19 8.07 8.59
N GLN A 53 -17.30 8.94 9.61
CA GLN A 53 -18.52 9.69 9.92
C GLN A 53 -18.69 10.96 9.07
N ASN A 54 -17.66 11.40 8.34
CA ASN A 54 -17.72 12.57 7.47
C ASN A 54 -18.54 12.25 6.20
N ARG A 55 -19.78 12.73 6.17
CA ARG A 55 -20.73 12.52 5.06
C ARG A 55 -20.33 13.27 3.78
N GLU A 56 -19.77 14.47 3.92
CA GLU A 56 -19.35 15.29 2.78
C GLU A 56 -18.20 14.60 2.03
N LEU A 57 -17.19 14.11 2.77
CA LEU A 57 -16.08 13.36 2.19
C LEU A 57 -16.56 12.06 1.53
N MET A 58 -17.53 11.37 2.15
CA MET A 58 -18.12 10.15 1.59
C MET A 58 -18.83 10.41 0.26
N GLU A 59 -19.61 11.48 0.16
CA GLU A 59 -20.30 11.85 -1.08
C GLU A 59 -19.31 12.30 -2.16
N ALA A 60 -18.28 13.07 -1.77
CA ALA A 60 -17.21 13.47 -2.67
C ALA A 60 -16.47 12.26 -3.25
N LEU A 61 -16.16 11.25 -2.42
CA LEU A 61 -15.53 10.00 -2.89
C LEU A 61 -16.39 9.21 -3.88
N LYS A 62 -17.72 9.22 -3.73
CA LYS A 62 -18.63 8.50 -4.63
C LYS A 62 -18.79 9.15 -5.98
N THR A 63 -18.73 10.48 -6.02
CA THR A 63 -19.12 11.28 -7.19
C THR A 63 -17.92 11.89 -7.93
N VAL A 64 -16.72 11.79 -7.36
CA VAL A 64 -15.50 12.37 -7.96
C VAL A 64 -15.24 11.78 -9.35
N ASP A 65 -15.02 12.66 -10.32
CA ASP A 65 -14.46 12.28 -11.61
C ASP A 65 -12.95 11.98 -11.43
N ARG A 66 -12.62 10.69 -11.36
CA ARG A 66 -11.25 10.19 -11.17
C ARG A 66 -10.33 10.51 -12.36
N GLY A 67 -10.88 10.87 -13.52
CA GLY A 67 -10.12 11.31 -14.69
C GLY A 67 -9.83 12.82 -14.70
N SER A 68 -10.45 13.60 -13.81
CA SER A 68 -10.30 15.06 -13.75
C SER A 68 -9.32 15.49 -12.66
N PHE A 69 -8.24 16.14 -13.08
CA PHE A 69 -7.26 16.72 -12.15
C PHE A 69 -7.92 17.65 -11.14
N ASP A 70 -8.79 18.57 -11.61
CA ASP A 70 -9.42 19.56 -10.74
C ASP A 70 -10.37 18.90 -9.73
N ALA A 71 -11.09 17.86 -10.14
CA ALA A 71 -11.99 17.12 -9.25
C ALA A 71 -11.23 16.34 -8.17
N VAL A 72 -10.17 15.61 -8.56
CA VAL A 72 -9.33 14.85 -7.60
C VAL A 72 -8.56 15.80 -6.69
N LYS A 73 -8.04 16.92 -7.21
CA LYS A 73 -7.36 17.95 -6.42
C LYS A 73 -8.30 18.56 -5.37
N PHE A 74 -9.54 18.87 -5.76
CA PHE A 74 -10.56 19.38 -4.84
C PHE A 74 -10.93 18.36 -3.74
N LEU A 75 -11.07 17.08 -4.08
CA LEU A 75 -11.25 16.01 -3.10
C LEU A 75 -10.06 15.94 -2.11
N CYS A 76 -8.83 16.01 -2.62
CA CYS A 76 -7.62 15.99 -1.78
C CYS A 76 -7.56 17.20 -0.85
N ASP A 77 -7.98 18.39 -1.31
CA ASP A 77 -8.01 19.59 -0.47
C ASP A 77 -9.04 19.47 0.67
N GLN A 78 -10.22 18.90 0.38
CA GLN A 78 -11.22 18.60 1.41
C GLN A 78 -10.71 17.58 2.42
N TYR A 79 -10.12 16.48 1.94
CA TYR A 79 -9.49 15.47 2.79
C TYR A 79 -8.37 16.08 3.67
N ASN A 80 -7.45 16.85 3.09
CA ASN A 80 -6.34 17.46 3.81
C ASN A 80 -6.84 18.46 4.86
N SER A 81 -7.91 19.19 4.57
CA SER A 81 -8.56 20.08 5.54
C SER A 81 -9.13 19.29 6.72
N ALA A 82 -9.79 18.16 6.46
CA ALA A 82 -10.31 17.27 7.51
C ALA A 82 -9.18 16.68 8.37
N ILE A 83 -8.09 16.20 7.77
CA ILE A 83 -6.93 15.67 8.50
C ILE A 83 -6.30 16.71 9.43
N ARG A 84 -6.12 17.96 8.97
CA ARG A 84 -5.57 19.03 9.82
C ARG A 84 -6.43 19.28 11.05
N LYS A 85 -7.76 19.33 10.88
CA LYS A 85 -8.69 19.48 12.01
C LYS A 85 -8.57 18.32 13.00
N LEU A 86 -8.48 17.07 12.50
CA LEU A 86 -8.29 15.91 13.35
C LEU A 86 -6.97 15.95 14.11
N TRP A 87 -5.88 16.37 13.47
CA TRP A 87 -4.60 16.54 14.15
C TRP A 87 -4.67 17.54 15.31
N ASP A 88 -5.39 18.65 15.14
CA ASP A 88 -5.61 19.65 16.18
C ASP A 88 -6.51 19.11 17.29
N GLU A 89 -7.59 18.41 16.96
CA GLU A 89 -8.51 17.79 17.92
C GLU A 89 -7.81 16.73 18.79
N TRP A 90 -7.03 15.84 18.18
CA TRP A 90 -6.25 14.83 18.91
C TRP A 90 -5.17 15.47 19.78
N ALA A 91 -4.50 16.53 19.29
CA ALA A 91 -3.52 17.27 20.08
C ALA A 91 -4.15 17.97 21.31
N ASN A 92 -5.32 18.59 21.13
CA ASN A 92 -6.01 19.33 22.19
C ASN A 92 -6.64 18.41 23.24
N SER A 93 -7.13 17.24 22.82
CA SER A 93 -7.75 16.26 23.72
C SER A 93 -6.74 15.33 24.40
N GLY A 94 -5.52 15.23 23.86
CA GLY A 94 -4.54 14.23 24.28
C GLY A 94 -4.93 12.79 23.91
N ALA A 95 -5.93 12.60 23.05
CA ALA A 95 -6.38 11.29 22.60
C ALA A 95 -5.43 10.71 21.54
N GLU A 96 -5.05 9.44 21.69
CA GLU A 96 -4.35 8.71 20.64
C GLU A 96 -5.35 8.15 19.62
N PRO A 97 -5.15 8.37 18.31
CA PRO A 97 -6.06 7.85 17.30
C PRO A 97 -6.08 6.32 17.27
N SER A 98 -7.26 5.73 17.41
CA SER A 98 -7.44 4.27 17.53
C SER A 98 -6.91 3.42 16.37
N PHE A 99 -6.67 4.01 15.21
CA PHE A 99 -6.16 3.30 14.03
C PHE A 99 -4.64 3.13 14.04
N LEU A 100 -3.91 3.93 14.86
CA LEU A 100 -2.45 3.87 14.92
C LEU A 100 -1.99 2.53 15.51
N ASN A 101 -0.91 2.00 14.93
CA ASN A 101 -0.31 0.74 15.35
C ASN A 101 -1.26 -0.47 15.29
N GLN A 102 -2.38 -0.34 14.56
CA GLN A 102 -3.28 -1.45 14.27
C GLN A 102 -2.87 -2.10 12.95
N ARG A 103 -3.21 -3.39 12.80
CA ARG A 103 -3.11 -4.06 11.50
C ARG A 103 -4.06 -3.41 10.50
N ALA A 104 -3.64 -3.38 9.24
CA ALA A 104 -4.53 -3.07 8.14
C ALA A 104 -5.53 -4.23 7.93
N SER A 105 -6.72 -3.93 7.40
CA SER A 105 -7.64 -4.98 6.95
C SER A 105 -7.05 -5.71 5.74
N LYS A 106 -7.47 -6.96 5.47
CA LYS A 106 -6.96 -7.71 4.30
C LYS A 106 -7.07 -6.94 2.97
N PRO A 107 -8.22 -6.31 2.63
CA PRO A 107 -8.31 -5.52 1.40
C PRO A 107 -7.33 -4.34 1.38
N HIS A 108 -7.05 -3.74 2.54
CA HIS A 108 -6.10 -2.64 2.63
C HIS A 108 -4.64 -3.15 2.51
N VAL A 109 -4.30 -4.31 3.09
CA VAL A 109 -2.98 -4.93 2.85
C VAL A 109 -2.79 -5.25 1.36
N GLN A 110 -3.80 -5.81 0.71
CA GLN A 110 -3.75 -6.09 -0.73
C GLN A 110 -3.49 -4.81 -1.54
N PHE A 111 -4.20 -3.74 -1.22
CA PHE A 111 -4.01 -2.44 -1.84
C PHE A 111 -2.59 -1.87 -1.62
N ILE A 112 -2.09 -1.91 -0.38
CA ILE A 112 -0.73 -1.46 -0.03
C ILE A 112 0.32 -2.26 -0.82
N LEU A 113 0.17 -3.58 -0.91
CA LEU A 113 1.12 -4.42 -1.65
C LEU A 113 1.11 -4.12 -3.15
N LEU A 114 -0.07 -3.93 -3.75
CA LEU A 114 -0.20 -3.52 -5.15
C LEU A 114 0.45 -2.14 -5.39
N GLN A 115 0.19 -1.19 -4.50
CA GLN A 115 0.75 0.16 -4.51
C GLN A 115 2.29 0.13 -4.45
N CYS A 116 2.85 -0.73 -3.60
CA CYS A 116 4.29 -0.92 -3.49
C CYS A 116 4.88 -1.60 -4.73
N TYR A 117 4.23 -2.63 -5.24
CA TYR A 117 4.67 -3.36 -6.44
C TYR A 117 4.76 -2.45 -7.66
N ASN A 118 3.71 -1.65 -7.92
CA ASN A 118 3.66 -0.71 -9.04
C ASN A 118 4.80 0.32 -9.02
N ARG A 119 5.32 0.65 -7.83
CA ARG A 119 6.46 1.56 -7.66
C ARG A 119 7.82 0.86 -7.66
N ALA A 120 7.87 -0.40 -7.23
CA ALA A 120 9.10 -1.16 -7.06
C ALA A 120 9.53 -1.94 -8.32
N VAL A 121 8.58 -2.34 -9.16
CA VAL A 121 8.83 -3.18 -10.34
C VAL A 121 8.67 -2.37 -11.62
N ALA A 122 9.80 -1.88 -12.15
CA ALA A 122 9.82 -1.09 -13.37
C ALA A 122 9.70 -1.93 -14.66
N GLU A 123 10.19 -3.18 -14.64
CA GLU A 123 10.23 -4.07 -15.82
C GLU A 123 9.67 -5.44 -15.45
N PRO A 124 8.34 -5.59 -15.32
CA PRO A 124 7.70 -6.86 -14.94
C PRO A 124 8.12 -8.05 -15.82
N ASP A 125 8.41 -7.80 -17.10
CA ASP A 125 8.85 -8.82 -18.06
C ASP A 125 10.18 -9.48 -17.64
N LYS A 126 11.06 -8.78 -16.92
CA LYS A 126 12.32 -9.34 -16.41
C LYS A 126 12.12 -10.32 -15.26
N LEU A 127 10.95 -10.35 -14.63
CA LEU A 127 10.60 -11.33 -13.61
C LEU A 127 10.21 -12.69 -14.21
N ASN A 128 9.81 -12.72 -15.49
CA ASN A 128 9.35 -13.92 -16.21
C ASN A 128 10.48 -14.76 -16.86
N GLN A 129 11.74 -14.62 -16.45
CA GLN A 129 12.87 -15.30 -17.14
C GLN A 129 13.03 -16.80 -16.83
N TYR A 130 12.03 -17.46 -16.25
CA TYR A 130 11.98 -18.93 -16.18
C TYR A 130 11.37 -19.53 -17.45
N PRO A 131 11.88 -20.66 -17.98
CA PRO A 131 11.37 -21.25 -19.22
C PRO A 131 9.84 -21.45 -19.18
N PRO A 132 9.11 -21.04 -20.21
CA PRO A 132 7.66 -20.93 -20.16
C PRO A 132 7.00 -22.31 -20.24
N PHE A 133 6.30 -22.70 -19.18
CA PHE A 133 5.11 -23.53 -19.29
C PHE A 133 3.89 -22.71 -18.88
N SER A 134 3.08 -22.40 -19.90
CA SER A 134 1.74 -21.80 -19.88
C SER A 134 1.62 -20.27 -20.12
N PRO A 135 0.71 -19.85 -21.03
CA PRO A 135 0.39 -18.46 -21.29
C PRO A 135 -0.68 -17.99 -20.30
N GLN A 136 -0.27 -17.63 -19.08
CA GLN A 136 -1.05 -16.84 -18.13
C GLN A 136 -0.08 -16.09 -17.22
N VAL A 137 -0.02 -14.77 -17.47
CA VAL A 137 0.29 -13.65 -16.56
C VAL A 137 1.04 -14.02 -15.27
N TYR A 138 2.29 -13.55 -15.18
CA TYR A 138 3.18 -13.57 -14.01
C TYR A 138 2.57 -14.16 -12.72
N GLY A 139 2.91 -15.42 -12.47
CA GLY A 139 2.47 -16.24 -11.35
C GLY A 139 3.08 -15.83 -10.00
N GLU A 140 2.81 -14.61 -9.54
CA GLU A 140 2.91 -14.29 -8.12
C GLU A 140 1.67 -14.84 -7.41
N THR A 141 1.88 -15.66 -6.40
CA THR A 141 0.82 -16.33 -5.63
C THR A 141 -0.34 -15.38 -5.34
N SER A 142 -1.56 -15.77 -5.75
CA SER A 142 -2.76 -14.96 -5.53
C SER A 142 -2.85 -14.53 -4.06
N PHE A 143 -3.08 -13.23 -3.81
CA PHE A 143 -3.28 -12.68 -2.47
C PHE A 143 -4.28 -13.53 -1.65
N GLU A 144 -5.29 -14.08 -2.31
CA GLU A 144 -6.29 -14.96 -1.70
C GLU A 144 -5.72 -16.32 -1.30
N LEU A 145 -4.82 -16.91 -2.10
CA LEU A 145 -4.16 -18.17 -1.75
C LEU A 145 -3.25 -18.01 -0.53
N ILE A 146 -2.48 -16.93 -0.45
CA ILE A 146 -1.67 -16.64 0.75
C ILE A 146 -2.56 -16.37 1.96
N SER A 147 -3.66 -15.63 1.77
CA SER A 147 -4.62 -15.39 2.85
C SER A 147 -5.22 -16.70 3.37
N GLN A 148 -5.62 -17.61 2.47
CA GLN A 148 -6.13 -18.93 2.83
C GLN A 148 -5.06 -19.77 3.54
N MET A 149 -3.80 -19.71 3.09
CA MET A 149 -2.68 -20.40 3.74
C MET A 149 -2.49 -19.90 5.18
N ILE A 150 -2.45 -18.58 5.41
CA ILE A 150 -2.30 -17.99 6.75
C ILE A 150 -3.42 -18.47 7.68
N GLU A 151 -4.66 -18.46 7.19
CA GLU A 151 -5.83 -18.91 7.96
C GLU A 151 -5.81 -20.41 8.26
N THR A 152 -5.38 -21.22 7.28
CA THR A 152 -5.37 -22.68 7.43
C THR A 152 -4.28 -23.14 8.39
N VAL A 153 -3.09 -22.54 8.30
CA VAL A 153 -1.93 -22.93 9.11
C VAL A 153 -2.00 -22.35 10.53
N THR A 154 -2.76 -21.26 10.73
CA THR A 154 -2.86 -20.56 12.03
C THR A 154 -1.49 -20.20 12.61
N ILE A 155 -0.77 -19.33 11.90
CA ILE A 155 0.58 -18.89 12.29
C ILE A 155 0.53 -18.13 13.63
N SER A 156 1.27 -18.60 14.63
CA SER A 156 1.29 -18.08 16.00
C SER A 156 2.47 -17.11 16.26
N PRO A 157 2.46 -16.38 17.39
CA PRO A 157 3.57 -15.53 17.83
C PRO A 157 4.91 -16.22 18.08
N ASP A 158 4.94 -17.55 18.17
CA ASP A 158 6.15 -18.33 18.37
C ASP A 158 6.75 -18.84 17.04
N ASP A 159 5.97 -18.77 15.96
CA ASP A 159 6.36 -19.28 14.64
C ASP A 159 7.21 -18.27 13.86
N SER A 160 8.14 -18.78 13.07
CA SER A 160 8.90 -18.00 12.09
C SER A 160 8.53 -18.43 10.68
N PHE A 161 8.25 -17.46 9.81
CA PHE A 161 7.91 -17.71 8.42
C PHE A 161 9.15 -17.52 7.53
N ILE A 162 9.41 -18.45 6.62
CA ILE A 162 10.54 -18.38 5.68
C ILE A 162 10.02 -18.71 4.28
N ASP A 163 10.28 -17.80 3.33
CA ASP A 163 10.01 -17.96 1.91
C ASP A 163 11.33 -18.14 1.14
N LEU A 164 11.49 -19.32 0.53
CA LEU A 164 12.69 -19.72 -0.21
C LEU A 164 12.44 -19.55 -1.71
N GLY A 165 13.14 -18.61 -2.34
CA GLY A 165 12.82 -18.15 -3.69
C GLY A 165 11.72 -17.09 -3.65
N SER A 166 11.87 -16.11 -2.76
CA SER A 166 10.81 -15.15 -2.42
C SER A 166 10.49 -14.14 -3.54
N GLY A 167 11.23 -14.15 -4.65
CA GLY A 167 11.07 -13.20 -5.74
C GLY A 167 11.20 -11.77 -5.24
N VAL A 168 10.19 -10.94 -5.53
CA VAL A 168 10.12 -9.54 -5.07
C VAL A 168 9.71 -9.40 -3.60
N GLY A 169 9.40 -10.50 -2.89
CA GLY A 169 9.14 -10.52 -1.45
C GLY A 169 7.69 -10.26 -1.02
N GLN A 170 6.73 -10.21 -1.95
CA GLN A 170 5.32 -9.92 -1.62
C GLN A 170 4.72 -10.87 -0.59
N VAL A 171 4.98 -12.18 -0.70
CA VAL A 171 4.44 -13.18 0.24
C VAL A 171 4.91 -12.91 1.66
N VAL A 172 6.21 -12.65 1.84
CA VAL A 172 6.83 -12.31 3.13
C VAL A 172 6.15 -11.10 3.77
N LEU A 173 5.90 -10.05 2.98
CA LEU A 173 5.25 -8.83 3.47
C LEU A 173 3.77 -9.05 3.80
N GLN A 174 3.06 -9.85 3.01
CA GLN A 174 1.68 -10.22 3.30
C GLN A 174 1.59 -11.02 4.61
N VAL A 175 2.45 -12.03 4.80
CA VAL A 175 2.48 -12.80 6.05
C VAL A 175 2.83 -11.90 7.23
N ALA A 176 3.80 -10.99 7.07
CA ALA A 176 4.15 -10.02 8.11
C ALA A 176 2.99 -9.07 8.46
N ALA A 177 2.18 -8.65 7.49
CA ALA A 177 1.04 -7.76 7.71
C ALA A 177 -0.20 -8.48 8.27
N CYS A 178 -0.43 -9.73 7.87
CA CYS A 178 -1.69 -10.45 8.10
C CYS A 178 -1.63 -11.54 9.18
N SER A 179 -0.45 -11.93 9.67
CA SER A 179 -0.28 -13.00 10.67
C SER A 179 0.38 -12.51 11.95
N ASP A 180 0.36 -13.36 12.97
CA ASP A 180 1.04 -13.13 14.25
C ASP A 180 2.49 -13.63 14.29
N ALA A 181 3.07 -14.06 13.17
CA ALA A 181 4.44 -14.56 13.09
C ALA A 181 5.44 -13.72 13.89
N LYS A 182 6.34 -14.41 14.61
CA LYS A 182 7.45 -13.78 15.33
C LYS A 182 8.34 -12.95 14.41
N PHE A 183 8.65 -13.53 13.25
CA PHE A 183 9.53 -12.96 12.24
C PHE A 183 9.28 -13.61 10.87
N CYS A 184 9.41 -12.84 9.79
CA CYS A 184 9.29 -13.32 8.42
C CYS A 184 10.59 -13.11 7.63
N VAL A 185 11.01 -14.09 6.83
CA VAL A 185 12.24 -14.04 6.01
C VAL A 185 11.93 -14.35 4.55
N GLY A 186 12.43 -13.52 3.64
CA GLY A 186 12.49 -13.80 2.21
C GLY A 186 13.93 -13.94 1.74
N ILE A 187 14.21 -15.04 1.05
CA ILE A 187 15.52 -15.32 0.45
C ILE A 187 15.33 -15.43 -1.07
N GLU A 188 15.99 -14.55 -1.81
CA GLU A 188 15.99 -14.56 -3.27
C GLU A 188 17.43 -14.54 -3.81
N LYS A 189 17.67 -15.34 -4.85
CA LYS A 189 18.98 -15.49 -5.48
C LYS A 189 19.13 -14.63 -6.73
N ALA A 190 18.06 -14.48 -7.51
CA ALA A 190 18.06 -13.73 -8.75
C ALA A 190 18.23 -12.23 -8.48
N GLU A 191 19.19 -11.63 -9.17
CA GLU A 191 19.60 -10.25 -8.94
C GLU A 191 18.47 -9.24 -9.17
N TYR A 192 17.73 -9.38 -10.29
CA TYR A 192 16.65 -8.45 -10.61
C TYR A 192 15.46 -8.54 -9.63
N PRO A 193 14.86 -9.73 -9.36
CA PRO A 193 13.83 -9.86 -8.33
C PRO A 193 14.29 -9.36 -6.96
N SER A 194 15.54 -9.62 -6.55
CA SER A 194 16.07 -9.13 -5.28
C SER A 194 16.24 -7.61 -5.25
N ALA A 195 16.65 -6.98 -6.36
CA ALA A 195 16.70 -5.51 -6.44
C ALA A 195 15.29 -4.91 -6.34
N CYS A 196 14.29 -5.52 -7.00
CA CYS A 196 12.89 -5.17 -6.83
C CYS A 196 12.42 -5.35 -5.39
N ALA A 197 12.81 -6.43 -4.71
CA ALA A 197 12.47 -6.67 -3.30
C ALA A 197 12.99 -5.56 -2.38
N ALA A 198 14.20 -5.05 -2.62
CA ALA A 198 14.75 -3.94 -1.85
C ALA A 198 13.98 -2.61 -2.07
N SER A 199 13.47 -2.38 -3.28
CA SER A 199 12.60 -1.24 -3.57
C SER A 199 11.21 -1.42 -2.94
N LEU A 200 10.67 -2.64 -3.01
CA LEU A 200 9.36 -2.99 -2.46
C LEU A 200 9.37 -2.89 -0.93
N ASP A 201 10.44 -3.30 -0.25
CA ASP A 201 10.66 -3.08 1.18
C ASP A 201 10.56 -1.59 1.57
N LYS A 202 11.26 -0.71 0.83
CA LYS A 202 11.23 0.74 1.09
C LYS A 202 9.83 1.31 0.94
N GLU A 203 9.13 0.95 -0.13
CA GLU A 203 7.76 1.41 -0.38
C GLU A 203 6.80 0.86 0.68
N PHE A 204 6.92 -0.42 1.06
CA PHE A 204 6.06 -1.02 2.07
C PHE A 204 6.22 -0.33 3.43
N ARG A 205 7.45 -0.09 3.89
CA ARG A 205 7.71 0.64 5.13
C ARG A 205 7.14 2.06 5.09
N ARG A 206 7.32 2.74 3.96
CA ARG A 206 6.80 4.09 3.73
C ARG A 206 5.27 4.13 3.81
N TRP A 207 4.59 3.25 3.07
CA TRP A 207 3.12 3.21 3.04
C TRP A 207 2.51 2.74 4.35
N MET A 208 3.06 1.71 4.99
CA MET A 208 2.61 1.29 6.32
C MET A 208 2.75 2.43 7.34
N SER A 209 3.85 3.20 7.29
CA SER A 209 4.02 4.41 8.11
C SER A 209 3.00 5.50 7.74
N PHE A 210 2.79 5.74 6.44
CA PHE A 210 1.82 6.71 5.95
C PHE A 210 0.39 6.44 6.46
N TYR A 211 -0.03 5.18 6.46
CA TYR A 211 -1.33 4.75 6.97
C TYR A 211 -1.38 4.58 8.50
N GLY A 212 -0.23 4.58 9.18
CA GLY A 212 -0.13 4.31 10.62
C GLY A 212 -0.38 2.85 10.99
N LYS A 213 -0.04 1.91 10.10
CA LYS A 213 -0.34 0.48 10.23
C LYS A 213 0.87 -0.32 10.72
N SER A 214 0.59 -1.29 11.60
CA SER A 214 1.60 -2.21 12.12
C SER A 214 1.77 -3.44 11.23
N TYR A 215 2.97 -4.00 11.22
CA TYR A 215 3.31 -5.30 10.64
C TYR A 215 4.32 -6.01 11.55
N ARG A 216 4.44 -7.33 11.41
CA ARG A 216 5.43 -8.12 12.13
C ARG A 216 6.83 -7.89 11.55
N PRO A 217 7.89 -8.01 12.37
CA PRO A 217 9.26 -7.89 11.89
C PRO A 217 9.56 -8.83 10.70
N TYR A 218 10.26 -8.32 9.70
CA TYR A 218 10.65 -9.10 8.53
C TYR A 218 11.99 -8.65 7.94
N VAL A 219 12.60 -9.52 7.14
CA VAL A 219 13.74 -9.23 6.25
C VAL A 219 13.50 -9.84 4.87
N VAL A 220 13.75 -9.07 3.82
CA VAL A 220 13.87 -9.53 2.44
C VAL A 220 15.28 -9.23 1.96
N SER A 221 16.06 -10.24 1.56
CA SER A 221 17.48 -10.06 1.25
C SER A 221 17.98 -10.97 0.14
N LEU A 222 19.00 -10.48 -0.58
CA LEU A 222 19.89 -11.30 -1.39
C LEU A 222 20.82 -12.09 -0.46
N GLN A 223 20.83 -13.42 -0.52
CA GLN A 223 21.89 -14.20 0.12
C GLN A 223 22.80 -14.85 -0.91
N TRP A 224 24.07 -14.45 -0.89
CA TRP A 224 25.18 -15.28 -1.36
C TRP A 224 25.60 -16.16 -0.18
N PHE A 225 25.29 -17.46 -0.25
CA PHE A 225 26.01 -18.47 0.53
C PHE A 225 27.29 -18.84 -0.20
#